data_AF-A0AAE1UUV6-F1
#
_entry.id   AF-A0AAE1UUV6-F1
#
_cell.length_a   1.000
_cell.length_b   1.000
_cell.length_c   1.000
_cell.angle_alpha   90.00
_cell.angle_beta   90.00
_cell.angle_gamma   90.00
#
_symmetry.space_group_name_H-M   'P 1'
#
loop_
_entity.id
_entity.type
_entity.pdbx_description
1 polymer ?
#
loop_
_entity_poly.entity_id
_entity_poly.type
_entity_poly.pdbx_seq_one_letter_code
_entity_poly.pdbx_strand_id
1 'polypeptide(L)'
;MIEKVAFSGRKRGRDGKFCGGLNINIIQKVQKNGHTSLLPDASVELVIDTIENGTKPSVAAIQGFALGGGLELAMGFSARIATSRAEIGLPELKLGLIPGCGGTQRLPRLVGTSKQLKC
;
A
#
# COMPACT_ATOMS: atom_id res chain seq x y z
N MET A 1 -31.25 -0.10 -7.45
CA MET A 1 -31.02 -1.53 -7.74
C MET A 1 -29.52 -1.72 -7.90
N ILE A 2 -28.79 -1.84 -6.78
CA ILE A 2 -27.35 -2.12 -6.80
C ILE A 2 -27.27 -3.63 -6.61
N GLU A 3 -27.16 -4.36 -7.72
CA GLU A 3 -27.03 -5.80 -7.67
C GLU A 3 -25.81 -6.19 -6.85
N LYS A 4 -25.95 -7.31 -6.13
CA LYS A 4 -24.94 -7.89 -5.26
C LYS A 4 -23.70 -8.27 -6.07
N VAL A 5 -22.78 -7.32 -6.24
CA VAL A 5 -21.40 -7.62 -6.62
C VAL A 5 -20.82 -8.44 -5.47
N ALA A 6 -20.56 -9.72 -5.71
CA ALA A 6 -19.91 -10.59 -4.76
C ALA A 6 -18.46 -10.11 -4.54
N PHE A 7 -18.26 -9.19 -3.59
CA PHE A 7 -16.93 -8.73 -3.20
C PHE A 7 -16.16 -9.90 -2.59
N SER A 8 -15.07 -10.28 -3.24
CA SER A 8 -14.15 -11.30 -2.74
C SER A 8 -13.36 -10.75 -1.56
N GLY A 9 -13.94 -10.83 -0.36
CA GLY A 9 -13.30 -10.50 0.90
C GLY A 9 -13.20 -9.00 1.17
N ARG A 10 -13.96 -8.52 2.16
CA ARG A 10 -13.68 -7.24 2.82
C ARG A 10 -12.38 -7.40 3.62
N LYS A 11 -11.24 -7.04 3.03
CA LYS A 11 -9.95 -6.98 3.75
C LYS A 11 -9.82 -5.60 4.41
N ARG A 12 -10.08 -5.55 5.72
CA ARG A 12 -9.92 -4.36 6.57
C ARG A 12 -8.75 -4.56 7.54
N GLY A 13 -8.12 -3.47 7.92
CA GLY A 13 -7.17 -3.47 9.02
C GLY A 13 -7.85 -3.64 10.39
N ARG A 14 -7.04 -3.94 11.41
CA ARG A 14 -7.47 -4.13 12.81
C ARG A 14 -7.20 -2.85 13.61
N ASP A 15 -7.96 -2.64 14.69
CA ASP A 15 -7.74 -1.55 15.64
C ASP A 15 -7.71 -0.15 15.00
N GLY A 16 -8.55 0.03 13.97
CA GLY A 16 -8.69 1.31 13.27
C GLY A 16 -7.48 1.72 12.43
N LYS A 17 -6.58 0.78 12.08
CA LYS A 17 -5.39 1.04 11.25
C LYS A 17 -5.37 0.08 10.07
N PHE A 18 -5.18 0.59 8.85
CA PHE A 18 -5.10 -0.23 7.64
C PHE A 18 -3.76 -0.96 7.52
N CYS A 19 -2.67 -0.26 7.22
CA CYS A 19 -1.34 -0.85 7.09
C CYS A 19 -0.24 0.23 7.12
N GLY A 20 0.76 0.08 7.99
CA GLY A 20 1.89 1.02 8.09
C GLY A 20 3.02 0.78 7.10
N GLY A 21 2.91 -0.26 6.27
CA GLY A 21 3.99 -0.70 5.39
C GLY A 21 5.09 -1.44 6.15
N LEU A 22 6.31 -1.38 5.62
CA LEU A 22 7.46 -2.08 6.17
C LEU A 22 7.90 -1.47 7.51
N ASN A 23 8.39 -2.30 8.42
CA ASN A 23 8.91 -1.84 9.70
C ASN A 23 10.21 -1.04 9.50
N ILE A 24 10.14 0.27 9.75
CA ILE A 24 11.26 1.20 9.62
C ILE A 24 12.51 0.79 10.43
N ASN A 25 12.35 0.12 11.57
CA ASN A 25 13.47 -0.34 12.37
C ASN A 25 14.28 -1.43 11.65
N ILE A 26 13.63 -2.23 10.80
CA ILE A 26 14.31 -3.22 9.97
C ILE A 26 15.13 -2.49 8.91
N ILE A 27 14.55 -1.49 8.23
CA ILE A 27 15.25 -0.67 7.24
C ILE A 27 16.51 -0.03 7.82
N GLN A 28 16.41 0.58 8.99
CA GLN A 28 17.56 1.21 9.65
C GLN A 28 18.66 0.20 9.99
N LYS A 29 18.29 -1.03 10.40
CA LYS A 29 19.27 -2.09 10.67
C LYS A 29 19.95 -2.58 9.41
N VAL A 30 19.20 -2.76 8.32
CA VAL A 30 19.74 -3.17 7.01
C VAL A 30 20.69 -2.09 6.48
N GLN A 31 20.32 -0.80 6.56
CA GLN A 31 21.18 0.31 6.14
C GLN A 31 22.49 0.39 6.93
N LYS A 32 22.45 0.10 8.24
CA LYS A 32 23.66 0.13 9.09
C LYS A 32 24.57 -1.08 8.91
N ASN A 33 23.99 -2.27 8.79
CA ASN A 33 24.73 -3.52 8.89
C ASN A 33 24.93 -4.21 7.53
N GLY A 34 24.20 -3.80 6.49
CA GLY A 34 24.22 -4.44 5.16
C GLY A 34 23.52 -5.81 5.10
N HIS A 35 23.02 -6.33 6.22
CA HIS A 35 22.42 -7.66 6.28
C HIS A 35 20.96 -7.62 5.81
N THR A 36 20.71 -8.04 4.57
CA THR A 36 19.37 -8.09 3.96
C THR A 36 18.51 -9.25 4.46
N SER A 37 19.07 -10.20 5.20
CA SER A 37 18.36 -11.35 5.80
C SER A 37 17.29 -10.97 6.83
N LEU A 38 17.24 -9.71 7.25
CA LEU A 38 16.18 -9.18 8.12
C LEU A 38 14.93 -8.74 7.35
N LEU A 39 15.04 -8.61 6.02
CA LEU A 39 13.90 -8.28 5.17
C LEU A 39 12.96 -9.49 5.08
N PRO A 40 11.64 -9.27 4.96
CA PRO A 40 10.70 -10.36 4.75
C PRO A 40 10.99 -11.10 3.44
N ASP A 41 10.96 -12.43 3.46
CA ASP A 41 11.08 -13.26 2.25
C ASP A 41 9.85 -13.14 1.33
N ALA A 42 8.74 -12.61 1.85
CA ALA A 42 7.50 -12.44 1.11
C ALA A 42 7.53 -11.19 0.22
N SER A 43 7.34 -11.39 -1.09
CA SER A 43 7.20 -10.29 -2.05
C SER A 43 5.84 -9.62 -1.93
N VAL A 44 5.83 -8.34 -1.54
CA VAL A 44 4.62 -7.50 -1.50
C VAL A 44 4.08 -7.26 -2.91
N GLU A 45 4.98 -7.13 -3.90
CA GLU A 45 4.61 -6.98 -5.31
C GLU A 45 3.81 -8.18 -5.82
N LEU A 46 4.24 -9.42 -5.50
CA LEU A 46 3.49 -10.63 -5.88
C LEU A 46 2.07 -10.65 -5.29
N VAL A 47 1.92 -10.19 -4.05
CA VAL A 47 0.60 -10.08 -3.40
C VAL A 47 -0.27 -9.03 -4.11
N ILE A 48 0.32 -7.88 -4.47
CA ILE A 48 -0.36 -6.83 -5.22
C ILE A 48 -0.84 -7.36 -6.56
N ASP A 49 0.04 -8.01 -7.32
CA ASP A 49 -0.28 -8.55 -8.64
C ASP A 49 -1.36 -9.63 -8.56
N THR A 50 -1.37 -10.44 -7.51
CA THR A 50 -2.43 -11.43 -7.26
C THR A 50 -3.78 -10.77 -7.03
N ILE A 51 -3.81 -9.63 -6.31
CA ILE A 51 -5.05 -8.88 -6.05
C ILE A 51 -5.51 -8.16 -7.33
N GLU A 52 -4.59 -7.56 -8.06
CA GLU A 52 -4.85 -6.78 -9.27
C GLU A 52 -5.35 -7.65 -10.42
N ASN A 53 -4.78 -8.85 -10.60
CA ASN A 53 -5.19 -9.82 -11.62
C ASN A 53 -6.33 -10.74 -11.14
N GLY A 54 -6.91 -10.48 -9.96
CA GLY A 54 -8.01 -11.26 -9.43
C GLY A 54 -9.28 -11.11 -10.29
N THR A 55 -9.98 -12.21 -10.54
CA THR A 55 -11.22 -12.21 -11.35
C THR A 55 -12.40 -11.55 -10.66
N LYS A 56 -12.32 -11.34 -9.34
CA LYS A 56 -13.37 -10.72 -8.53
C LYS A 56 -12.94 -9.30 -8.13
N PRO A 57 -13.85 -8.31 -8.21
CA PRO A 57 -13.53 -6.95 -7.81
C PRO A 57 -13.15 -6.89 -6.33
N SER A 58 -12.11 -6.12 -6.03
CA SER A 58 -11.55 -5.97 -4.69
C SER A 58 -11.64 -4.52 -4.22
N VAL A 59 -11.93 -4.31 -2.93
CA VAL A 59 -12.00 -2.97 -2.33
C VAL A 59 -11.13 -2.88 -1.08
N ALA A 60 -10.22 -1.91 -1.05
CA ALA A 60 -9.46 -1.57 0.14
C ALA A 60 -10.28 -0.62 1.02
N ALA A 61 -10.61 -1.06 2.24
CA ALA A 61 -11.28 -0.24 3.25
C ALA A 61 -10.24 0.36 4.20
N ILE A 62 -9.93 1.64 4.01
CA ILE A 62 -8.83 2.36 4.68
C ILE A 62 -9.36 3.16 5.87
N GLN A 63 -8.87 2.81 7.05
CA GLN A 63 -9.06 3.55 8.30
C GLN A 63 -7.69 3.77 8.96
N GLY A 64 -7.51 4.88 9.66
CA GLY A 64 -6.23 5.22 10.28
C GLY A 64 -5.22 5.55 9.19
N PHE A 65 -4.21 4.71 9.00
CA PHE A 65 -3.15 4.99 8.02
C PHE A 65 -2.93 3.87 7.00
N ALA A 66 -2.60 4.26 5.76
CA ALA A 66 -2.03 3.42 4.71
C ALA A 66 -0.73 4.08 4.23
N LEU A 67 0.42 3.62 4.74
CA LEU A 67 1.71 4.24 4.49
C LEU A 67 2.67 3.29 3.77
N GLY A 68 3.46 3.85 2.86
CA GLY A 68 4.49 3.16 2.10
C GLY A 68 3.96 1.91 1.40
N GLY A 69 4.59 0.75 1.63
CA GLY A 69 4.09 -0.54 1.13
C GLY A 69 2.62 -0.85 1.47
N GLY A 70 2.06 -0.26 2.54
CA GLY A 70 0.64 -0.34 2.85
C GLY A 70 -0.26 0.44 1.88
N LEU A 71 0.20 1.61 1.42
CA LEU A 71 -0.46 2.35 0.34
C LEU A 71 -0.26 1.66 -1.01
N GLU A 72 0.94 1.13 -1.29
CA GLU A 72 1.20 0.35 -2.51
C GLU A 72 0.24 -0.85 -2.60
N LEU A 73 0.04 -1.56 -1.48
CA LEU A 73 -0.96 -2.61 -1.38
C LEU A 73 -2.38 -2.09 -1.69
N ALA A 74 -2.78 -0.97 -1.07
CA ALA A 74 -4.11 -0.39 -1.30
C ALA A 74 -4.34 0.05 -2.77
N MET A 75 -3.29 0.48 -3.46
CA MET A 75 -3.35 0.87 -4.87
C MET A 75 -3.57 -0.32 -5.82
N GLY A 76 -3.17 -1.54 -5.42
CA GLY A 76 -3.45 -2.78 -6.17
C GLY A 76 -4.91 -3.22 -6.17
N PHE A 77 -5.74 -2.68 -5.26
CA PHE A 77 -7.17 -2.99 -5.23
C PHE A 77 -7.93 -2.27 -6.34
N SER A 78 -9.01 -2.87 -6.82
CA SER A 78 -9.87 -2.29 -7.88
C SER A 78 -10.47 -0.94 -7.44
N ALA A 79 -10.87 -0.82 -6.18
CA ALA A 79 -11.33 0.43 -5.58
C ALA A 79 -10.81 0.63 -4.15
N ARG A 80 -10.89 1.87 -3.69
CA ARG A 80 -10.49 2.29 -2.34
C ARG A 80 -11.60 3.12 -1.71
N ILE A 81 -11.91 2.85 -0.45
CA ILE A 81 -12.79 3.68 0.37
C ILE A 81 -11.99 4.06 1.62
N ALA A 82 -11.87 5.35 1.89
CA ALA A 82 -11.12 5.86 3.03
C ALA A 82 -12.01 6.67 3.96
N THR A 83 -11.79 6.54 5.27
CA THR A 83 -12.40 7.45 6.24
C THR A 83 -11.86 8.87 6.07
N SER A 84 -12.62 9.90 6.45
CA SER A 84 -12.18 11.31 6.35
C SER A 84 -10.92 11.63 7.16
N ARG A 85 -10.60 10.82 8.18
CA ARG A 85 -9.40 10.93 9.02
C ARG A 85 -8.26 10.01 8.57
N ALA A 86 -8.37 9.38 7.40
CA ALA A 86 -7.34 8.46 6.94
C ALA A 86 -6.10 9.22 6.47
N GLU A 87 -4.93 8.79 6.93
CA GLU A 87 -3.63 9.29 6.48
C GLU A 87 -3.04 8.33 5.46
N ILE A 88 -2.72 8.84 4.28
CA ILE A 88 -2.15 8.03 3.19
C ILE A 88 -0.92 8.72 2.62
N GLY A 89 0.13 7.96 2.32
CA GLY A 89 1.33 8.52 1.70
C GLY A 89 2.44 7.50 1.47
N LEU A 90 3.45 7.93 0.71
CA LEU A 90 4.68 7.18 0.45
C LEU A 90 5.87 7.90 1.13
N PRO A 91 6.09 7.68 2.45
CA PRO A 91 7.15 8.36 3.20
C PRO A 91 8.56 7.83 2.92
N GLU A 92 8.72 6.84 2.03
CA GLU A 92 9.99 6.15 1.71
C GLU A 92 11.13 7.12 1.38
N LEU A 93 10.83 8.19 0.65
CA LEU A 93 11.82 9.18 0.25
C LEU A 93 12.50 9.86 1.46
N LYS A 94 11.76 10.02 2.57
CA LYS A 94 12.31 10.58 3.82
C LYS A 94 13.35 9.64 4.47
N LEU A 95 13.36 8.37 4.07
CA LEU A 95 14.29 7.33 4.54
C LEU A 95 15.40 7.02 3.52
N GLY A 96 15.47 7.78 2.42
CA GLY A 96 16.39 7.53 1.32
C GLY A 96 16.01 6.30 0.49
N LEU A 97 14.74 5.90 0.51
CA LEU A 97 14.22 4.77 -0.27
C LEU A 97 13.26 5.26 -1.36
N ILE A 98 13.10 4.47 -2.39
CA ILE A 98 12.09 4.68 -3.44
C ILE A 98 10.96 3.65 -3.22
N PRO A 99 9.68 3.99 -3.47
CA PRO A 99 8.58 3.02 -3.44
C PRO A 99 8.87 1.85 -4.38
N GLY A 100 8.85 0.64 -3.83
CA GLY A 100 9.39 -0.56 -4.48
C GLY A 100 8.35 -1.49 -5.11
N CYS A 101 7.06 -1.34 -4.76
CA CYS A 101 5.98 -2.24 -5.21
C CYS A 101 5.06 -1.53 -6.21
N GLY A 102 5.65 -0.80 -7.15
CA GLY A 102 4.97 -0.06 -8.22
C GLY A 102 4.29 1.24 -7.76
N GLY A 103 4.57 1.75 -6.56
CA GLY A 103 4.02 3.00 -6.06
C GLY A 103 4.35 4.21 -6.93
N THR A 104 5.57 4.25 -7.48
CA THR A 104 6.01 5.27 -8.46
C THR A 104 5.22 5.25 -9.76
N GLN A 105 4.54 4.15 -10.07
CA GLN A 105 3.80 3.95 -11.32
C GLN A 105 2.29 4.07 -11.11
N ARG A 106 1.75 3.47 -10.05
CA ARG A 106 0.32 3.48 -9.75
C ARG A 106 -0.15 4.84 -9.22
N LEU A 107 0.62 5.47 -8.35
CA LEU A 107 0.19 6.71 -7.72
C LEU A 107 0.04 7.86 -8.75
N PRO A 108 0.94 8.09 -9.73
CA PRO A 108 0.73 9.15 -10.74
C PRO A 108 -0.51 8.94 -11.60
N ARG A 109 -0.86 7.69 -11.89
CA ARG A 109 -2.07 7.34 -12.65
C ARG A 109 -3.34 7.62 -11.85
N LEU A 110 -3.28 7.52 -10.52
CA LEU A 110 -4.44 7.73 -9.65
C LEU A 110 -4.69 9.20 -9.31
N VAL A 111 -3.64 9.98 -9.06
CA VAL A 111 -3.78 11.38 -8.57
C VAL A 111 -3.31 12.44 -9.57
N GLY A 112 -2.69 12.03 -10.68
CA GLY A 112 -2.03 12.91 -11.63
C GLY A 112 -0.63 13.33 -11.19
N THR A 113 0.25 13.58 -12.16
CA THR A 113 1.66 13.93 -11.92
C THR A 113 1.83 15.21 -11.11
N SER A 114 0.95 16.20 -11.30
CA SER A 114 1.01 17.49 -10.61
C SER A 114 0.76 17.39 -9.10
N LYS A 115 -0.03 16.41 -8.64
CA LYS A 115 -0.24 16.15 -7.21
C LYS A 115 0.88 15.32 -6.60
N GLN A 116 1.51 14.44 -7.39
CA GLN A 116 2.58 13.57 -6.92
C GLN A 116 3.76 14.34 -6.32
N LEU A 117 4.18 15.39 -7.01
CA LEU A 117 5.38 16.18 -6.65
C LEU A 117 5.23 16.97 -5.35
N LYS A 118 4.03 16.97 -4.75
CA LYS A 118 3.70 17.66 -3.50
C LYS A 118 3.52 16.71 -2.31
N CYS A 119 3.61 15.40 -2.52
CA CYS A 119 3.50 14.36 -1.48
C CYS A 119 4.86 14.07 -0.85
#